data_AF-A0A1B2LWD1-F1
#
_entry.id   AF-A0A1B2LWD1-F1
#
_cell.length_a   1.000
_cell.length_b   1.000
_cell.length_c   1.000
_cell.angle_alpha   90.00
_cell.angle_beta   90.00
_cell.angle_gamma   90.00
#
_symmetry.space_group_name_H-M   'P 1'
#
loop_
_entity.id
_entity.type
_entity.pdbx_description
1 polymer ?
#
loop_
_entity_poly.entity_id
_entity_poly.type
_entity_poly.pdbx_seq_one_letter_code
_entity_poly.pdbx_strand_id
1 'polypeptide(L)' 'MKIRYPEPLLEGDLIAITAPSAGVEQALYPRLDRAIDFLKQKGFRIVEGECLRQNIKQCSASTDRIL' A
#
# COMPACT_ATOMS: atom_id res chain seq x y z
N MET A 1 -11.07 -24.22 -12.46
CA MET A 1 -10.00 -23.20 -12.28
C MET A 1 -8.87 -23.79 -11.46
N LYS A 2 -7.61 -23.59 -11.87
CA LYS A 2 -6.43 -23.96 -11.07
C LYS A 2 -5.90 -22.70 -10.39
N ILE A 3 -6.00 -22.65 -9.06
CA ILE A 3 -5.45 -21.56 -8.25
C ILE A 3 -3.92 -21.62 -8.38
N ARG A 4 -3.27 -20.47 -8.61
CA ARG A 4 -1.82 -20.31 -8.57
C ARG A 4 -1.46 -19.63 -7.26
N TYR A 5 -0.70 -20.30 -6.42
CA TYR A 5 -0.16 -19.71 -5.20
C TYR A 5 1.09 -18.91 -5.54
N PRO A 6 1.27 -17.71 -4.96
CA PRO A 6 2.50 -16.96 -5.12
C PRO A 6 3.65 -17.63 -4.36
N GLU A 7 4.88 -17.27 -4.74
CA GLU A 7 6.06 -17.56 -3.93
C GLU A 7 5.94 -16.91 -2.54
N PRO A 8 6.55 -17.50 -1.49
CA PRO A 8 6.58 -16.91 -0.16
C PRO A 8 7.39 -15.61 -0.15
N LEU A 9 7.05 -14.69 0.76
CA LEU A 9 7.84 -13.48 1.00
C LEU A 9 9.15 -13.80 1.73
N LEU A 10 10.23 -13.19 1.26
CA LEU A 10 11.56 -13.25 1.83
C LEU A 10 12.04 -11.85 2.26
N GLU A 11 13.01 -11.83 3.18
CA GLU A 11 13.68 -10.58 3.55
C GLU A 11 14.31 -9.93 2.30
N GLY A 12 14.17 -8.61 2.17
CA GLY A 12 14.62 -7.85 0.99
C GLY A 12 13.58 -7.72 -0.12
N ASP A 13 12.48 -8.48 -0.08
CA ASP A 13 11.40 -8.37 -1.08
C ASP A 13 10.74 -6.98 -1.07
N LEU A 14 10.22 -6.59 -2.24
CA LEU A 14 9.50 -5.35 -2.43
C LEU A 14 7.99 -5.54 -2.20
N ILE A 15 7.43 -4.76 -1.28
CA ILE A 15 5.99 -4.70 -1.04
C ILE A 15 5.48 -3.34 -1.55
N ALA A 16 4.54 -3.40 -2.49
CA ALA A 16 3.79 -2.23 -2.93
C ALA A 16 2.54 -2.06 -2.06
N ILE A 17 2.40 -0.88 -1.44
CA ILE A 17 1.22 -0.53 -0.65
C ILE A 17 0.31 0.33 -1.52
N THR A 18 -0.93 -0.12 -1.67
CA THR A 18 -1.95 0.53 -2.52
C THR A 18 -3.26 0.64 -1.76
N ALA A 19 -4.10 1.58 -2.17
CA ALA A 19 -5.44 1.79 -1.64
C ALA A 19 -6.47 1.76 -2.79
N PRO A 20 -6.85 0.57 -3.31
CA PRO A 20 -7.83 0.47 -4.39
C PRO A 20 -9.23 0.94 -3.96
N SER A 21 -9.52 0.83 -2.67
CA SER A 21 -10.69 1.41 -2.02
C SER A 21 -10.37 2.85 -1.58
N ALA A 22 -10.58 3.22 -0.33
CA ALA A 22 -10.29 4.57 0.13
C ALA A 22 -8.80 4.75 0.47
N GLY A 23 -8.22 5.87 0.03
CA GLY A 23 -6.93 6.33 0.52
C GLY A 23 -6.97 6.72 2.00
N VAL A 24 -5.80 6.84 2.61
CA VAL A 24 -5.66 7.15 4.03
C VAL A 24 -5.93 8.64 4.27
N GLU A 25 -6.74 8.96 5.27
CA GLU A 25 -6.95 10.35 5.69
C GLU A 25 -5.67 10.94 6.29
N GLN A 26 -5.43 12.23 6.07
CA GLN A 26 -4.21 12.90 6.54
C GLN A 26 -4.01 12.79 8.06
N ALA A 27 -5.10 12.81 8.84
CA ALA A 27 -5.06 12.62 10.28
C ALA A 27 -4.50 11.23 10.70
N LEU A 28 -4.52 10.25 9.80
CA LEU A 28 -4.03 8.89 10.02
C LEU A 28 -2.66 8.62 9.40
N TYR A 29 -2.04 9.58 8.70
CA TYR A 29 -0.69 9.40 8.15
C TYR A 29 0.35 8.96 9.18
N PRO A 30 0.39 9.48 10.42
CA PRO A 30 1.35 8.98 11.41
C PRO A 30 1.18 7.48 11.71
N ARG A 31 -0.04 6.95 11.59
CA ARG A 31 -0.30 5.50 11.75
C ARG A 31 0.13 4.73 10.51
N LEU A 32 -0.07 5.28 9.32
CA LEU A 32 0.43 4.71 8.07
C LEU A 32 1.95 4.60 8.09
N ASP A 33 2.64 5.69 8.45
CA ASP A 33 4.10 5.75 8.52
C ASP A 33 4.64 4.71 9.51
N ARG A 34 4.01 4.58 10.69
CA ARG A 34 4.37 3.55 11.67
C ARG A 34 4.23 2.12 11.13
N ALA A 35 3.19 1.85 10.33
CA ALA A 35 3.00 0.54 9.71
C ALA A 35 4.05 0.26 8.63
N ILE A 36 4.38 1.28 7.82
CA ILE A 36 5.44 1.21 6.81
C ILE A 36 6.79 0.94 7.48
N ASP A 37 7.11 1.66 8.55
CA ASP A 37 8.37 1.50 9.27
C ASP A 37 8.50 0.12 9.91
N PHE A 38 7.41 -0.44 10.42
CA PHE A 38 7.39 -1.81 10.91
C PHE A 38 7.75 -2.82 9.80
N LEU A 39 7.22 -2.66 8.59
CA LEU A 39 7.56 -3.55 7.47
C LEU A 39 9.02 -3.37 7.03
N LYS A 40 9.53 -2.12 7.01
CA LYS A 40 10.95 -1.85 6.75
C LYS A 40 11.86 -2.48 7.79
N GLN A 41 11.51 -2.41 9.07
CA GLN A 41 12.25 -3.04 10.17
C GLN A 41 12.25 -4.58 10.08
N LYS A 42 11.26 -5.17 9.40
CA LYS A 42 11.26 -6.60 9.05
C LYS A 42 12.14 -6.94 7.85
N GLY A 43 12.83 -5.95 7.27
CA GLY A 43 13.75 -6.11 6.15
C GLY A 43 13.09 -6.03 4.78
N PHE A 44 11.83 -5.62 4.68
CA PHE A 44 11.16 -5.43 3.38
C PHE A 44 11.46 -4.05 2.79
N ARG A 45 11.53 -3.98 1.46
CA ARG A 45 11.53 -2.72 0.71
C ARG A 45 10.08 -2.29 0.49
N ILE A 46 9.77 -1.02 0.67
CA ILE A 46 8.39 -0.50 0.53
C ILE A 46 8.32 0.53 -0.59
N VAL A 47 7.30 0.40 -1.44
CA VAL A 47 6.88 1.46 -2.37
C VAL A 47 5.43 1.82 -2.09
N GLU A 48 5.16 3.12 -1.95
CA GLU A 48 3.81 3.64 -1.77
C GLU A 48 3.21 3.97 -3.13
N GLY A 49 2.00 3.46 -3.42
CA GLY A 49 1.23 3.89 -4.58
C GLY A 49 0.67 5.29 -4.35
N GLU A 50 0.57 6.09 -5.42
CA GLU A 50 0.11 7.47 -5.34
C GLU A 50 -1.30 7.61 -4.74
N CYS A 51 -2.16 6.62 -4.95
CA CYS A 51 -3.51 6.57 -4.38
C CYS A 51 -3.54 6.45 -2.85
N LEU A 52 -2.45 5.99 -2.23
CA LEU A 52 -2.44 5.62 -0.80
C LEU A 52 -2.69 6.81 0.12
N ARG A 53 -2.13 7.97 -0.23
CA ARG A 53 -2.28 9.21 0.55
C ARG A 53 -3.36 10.13 -0.02
N GLN A 54 -4.03 9.74 -1.09
CA GLN A 54 -5.10 10.53 -1.69
C GLN A 54 -6.45 10.02 -1.17
N ASN A 55 -7.10 10.77 -0.28
CA ASN A 55 -8.48 10.49 0.11
C ASN A 55 -9.41 11.53 -0.50
N ILE A 56 -10.16 11.11 -1.52
CA ILE A 56 -11.17 11.93 -2.18
C ILE A 56 -12.54 11.40 -1.78
N LYS A 57 -13.25 12.16 -0.93
CA LYS A 57 -14.62 11.87 -0.48
C LYS A 57 -14.82 10.50 0.22
N GLN A 58 -13.75 9.90 0.75
CA GLN A 58 -13.79 8.53 1.30
C GLN A 58 -14.29 7.47 0.30
N CYS A 59 -14.17 7.76 -1.00
CA CYS A 59 -14.56 6.84 -2.06
C CYS A 59 -13.39 5.94 -2.47
N SER A 60 -13.69 4.93 -3.31
CA SER A 60 -12.65 4.16 -4.01
C SER A 60 -11.68 5.09 -4.75
N ALA A 61 -10.45 4.63 -4.98
CA ALA A 61 -9.49 5.34 -5.81
C ALA A 61 -10.12 5.69 -7.18
N SER A 62 -9.76 6.86 -7.72
CA SER A 62 -10.28 7.33 -9.00
C SER A 62 -9.95 6.36 -10.13
N THR A 63 -10.86 6.23 -11.09
CA THR A 63 -10.62 5.48 -12.34
C THR A 63 -9.63 6.18 -13.27
N ASP A 64 -9.34 7.47 -13.02
CA ASP A 64 -8.34 8.23 -13.79
C ASP A 64 -6.98 7.54 -13.64
N ARG A 65 -6.44 7.08 -14.77
CA ARG A 65 -5.16 6.36 -14.81
C ARG A 65 -4.06 7.27 -14.29
N ILE A 66 -3.44 6.82 -13.21
CA ILE A 66 -2.15 7.32 -12.74
C ILE A 66 -1.10 6.87 -13.78
N LEU A 67 -0.66 7.83 -14.60
CA LEU A 67 0.43 7.69 -15.58
C LEU A 67 1.69 8.34 -15.02
#